data_AF-A0A1F7F3L4-F1
#
_entry.id   AF-A0A1F7F3L4-F1
#
_cell.length_a   1.000
_cell.length_b   1.000
_cell.length_c   1.000
_cell.angle_alpha   90.00
_cell.angle_beta   90.00
_cell.angle_gamma   90.00
#
_symmetry.space_group_name_H-M   'P 1'
#
loop_
_entity.id
_entity.type
_entity.pdbx_description
1 polymer ?
#
loop_
_entity_poly.entity_id
_entity_poly.type
_entity_poly.pdbx_seq_one_letter_code
_entity_poly.pdbx_strand_id
1 'polypeptide(L)' 'MNRKYKNYILEDLKKKMVFIVGPRQVGKTWLAKEIMRSYKNPRYFNYDNYEDRKIIESNFWLPDAVY' A
#
# COMPACT_ATOMS: atom_id res chain seq x y z
N MET A 1 -6.80 1.50 19.25
CA MET A 1 -7.05 2.73 18.46
C MET A 1 -7.73 2.35 17.15
N ASN A 2 -9.05 2.53 17.06
CA ASN A 2 -9.85 2.08 15.92
C ASN A 2 -9.73 3.11 14.78
N ARG A 3 -8.73 2.97 13.91
CA ARG A 3 -8.53 3.90 12.79
C ARG A 3 -9.63 3.68 11.76
N LYS A 4 -10.61 4.59 11.73
CA LYS A 4 -11.79 4.64 10.85
C LYS A 4 -11.49 4.26 9.38
N TYR A 5 -10.30 4.56 8.89
CA TYR A 5 -9.87 4.30 7.50
C TYR A 5 -9.25 2.92 7.26
N LYS A 6 -8.85 2.18 8.30
CA LYS A 6 -8.18 0.87 8.15
C LYS A 6 -9.06 -0.12 7.38
N ASN A 7 -10.35 -0.21 7.73
CA ASN A 7 -11.26 -1.14 7.08
C ASN A 7 -11.48 -0.80 5.61
N TYR A 8 -11.61 0.48 5.27
CA TYR A 8 -11.72 0.91 3.86
C TYR A 8 -10.46 0.55 3.06
N ILE A 9 -9.27 0.76 3.63
CA ILE A 9 -8.02 0.38 2.98
C ILE A 9 -7.94 -1.14 2.79
N LEU A 10 -8.35 -1.94 3.78
CA LEU A 10 -8.36 -3.40 3.68
C LEU A 10 -9.32 -3.91 2.60
N GLU A 11 -10.50 -3.33 2.49
CA GLU A 11 -11.46 -3.69 1.43
C GLU A 11 -10.94 -3.29 0.04
N ASP A 12 -10.35 -2.10 -0.08
CA ASP A 12 -9.78 -1.63 -1.34
C ASP A 12 -8.59 -2.48 -1.80
N LEU A 13 -7.70 -2.88 -0.88
CA LEU A 13 -6.54 -3.73 -1.17
C LEU A 13 -6.91 -5.13 -1.69
N LYS A 14 -8.16 -5.58 -1.55
CA LYS A 14 -8.63 -6.83 -2.18
C LYS A 14 -8.76 -6.71 -3.71
N LYS A 15 -8.88 -5.50 -4.24
CA LYS A 15 -9.22 -5.25 -5.65
C LYS A 15 -8.23 -4.34 -6.37
N LYS A 16 -7.58 -3.44 -5.64
CA LYS A 16 -6.75 -2.39 -6.23
C LYS A 16 -5.58 -2.02 -5.32
N MET A 17 -4.57 -1.40 -5.93
CA MET A 17 -3.52 -0.71 -5.19
C MET A 17 -4.11 0.51 -4.44
N VAL A 18 -3.54 0.86 -3.28
CA VAL A 18 -3.95 2.01 -2.47
C VAL A 18 -2.75 2.92 -2.20
N PHE A 19 -2.90 4.21 -2.51
CA PHE A 19 -1.94 5.25 -2.12
C PHE A 19 -2.35 5.90 -0.79
N ILE A 20 -1.42 5.94 0.17
CA ILE A 20 -1.63 6.62 1.47
C ILE A 20 -0.92 7.97 1.42
N VAL A 21 -1.68 9.04 1.15
CA VAL A 21 -1.18 10.42 1.04
C VAL A 21 -1.52 11.25 2.28
N GLY A 22 -0.79 12.36 2.49
CA GLY A 22 -1.03 13.31 3.58
C GLY A 22 0.24 13.97 4.13
N PRO A 23 0.13 14.87 5.13
CA PRO A 23 1.26 15.64 5.66
C PRO A 23 2.38 14.76 6.22
N ARG A 24 3.63 15.26 6.22
CA ARG A 24 4.76 14.54 6.86
C ARG A 24 4.46 14.33 8.35
N GLN A 25 4.96 13.22 8.91
CA GLN A 25 4.85 12.84 10.34
C GLN A 25 3.46 12.48 10.91
N VAL A 26 2.39 12.40 10.09
CA VAL A 26 1.06 11.93 10.57
C VAL A 26 0.94 10.40 10.76
N GLY A 27 2.04 9.66 10.62
CA GLY A 27 2.08 8.21 10.83
C GLY A 27 1.61 7.36 9.63
N LYS A 28 1.72 7.87 8.40
CA LYS A 28 1.36 7.13 7.17
C LYS A 28 2.15 5.83 6.99
N THR A 29 3.47 5.90 7.14
CA THR A 29 4.36 4.71 7.06
C THR A 29 4.03 3.67 8.12
N TRP A 30 3.68 4.12 9.33
CA TRP A 30 3.24 3.22 10.39
C TRP A 30 1.92 2.54 10.00
N LEU A 31 0.95 3.28 9.47
CA LEU A 31 -0.33 2.71 9.03
C LEU A 31 -0.14 1.66 7.93
N ALA A 32 0.71 1.96 6.93
CA ALA A 32 1.02 1.01 5.87
C ALA A 32 1.61 -0.28 6.44
N LYS A 33 2.65 -0.19 7.28
CA LYS A 33 3.31 -1.34 7.91
C LYS A 33 2.35 -2.15 8.81
N GLU A 34 1.47 -1.48 9.54
CA GLU A 34 0.44 -2.14 10.35
C GLU A 34 -0.58 -2.91 9.52
N ILE A 35 -0.95 -2.38 8.34
CA ILE A 35 -1.85 -3.06 7.41
C ILE A 35 -1.16 -4.28 6.78
N MET A 36 0.12 -4.17 6.44
CA MET A 36 0.89 -5.28 5.86
C MET A 36 0.87 -6.52 6.75
N ARG A 37 0.87 -6.36 8.08
CA ARG A 37 0.80 -7.47 9.04
C ARG A 37 -0.47 -8.32 8.90
N SER A 38 -1.52 -7.80 8.25
CA SER A 38 -2.78 -8.52 8.01
C SER A 38 -2.76 -9.36 6.71
N TYR A 39 -1.67 -9.35 5.94
CA TYR A 39 -1.54 -10.12 4.70
C TYR A 39 -0.37 -11.10 4.76
N LYS A 40 -0.49 -12.23 4.05
CA LYS A 40 0.59 -13.23 3.95
C LYS A 40 1.77 -12.73 3.14
N ASN A 41 1.50 -12.09 1.99
CA ASN A 41 2.51 -11.58 1.05
C ASN A 41 2.28 -10.08 0.76
N PRO A 42 2.41 -9.19 1.76
CA PRO A 42 2.19 -7.77 1.56
C PRO A 42 3.29 -7.14 0.69
N ARG A 43 2.90 -6.26 -0.23
CA ARG A 43 3.82 -5.39 -0.98
C ARG A 43 3.66 -3.96 -0.48
N TYR A 44 4.78 -3.30 -0.21
CA TYR A 44 4.83 -1.88 0.12
C TYR A 44 5.82 -1.20 -0.81
N PHE A 45 5.39 -0.08 -1.38
CA PHE A 45 6.19 0.73 -2.28
C PHE A 45 6.27 2.15 -1.72
N ASN A 46 7.48 2.68 -1.65
CA ASN A 46 7.71 4.08 -1.33
C ASN A 46 7.78 4.89 -2.63
N TYR A 47 6.83 5.81 -2.83
CA TYR A 47 6.80 6.63 -4.04
C TYR A 47 8.02 7.56 -4.19
N ASP A 48 8.69 7.91 -3.08
CA ASP A 48 9.93 8.70 -3.13
C ASP A 48 11.15 7.86 -3.55
N ASN A 49 11.05 6.52 -3.51
CA ASN A 49 12.09 5.63 -3.99
C ASN A 49 11.94 5.42 -5.51
N TYR A 50 13.03 5.62 -6.24
CA TYR A 50 13.03 5.59 -7.71
C TYR A 50 12.65 4.21 -8.28
N GLU A 51 13.14 3.12 -7.70
CA GLU A 51 12.85 1.76 -8.19
C GLU A 51 11.41 1.35 -7.86
N ASP A 52 10.93 1.66 -6.65
CA ASP A 52 9.53 1.44 -6.27
C ASP A 52 8.58 2.24 -7.18
N ARG A 53 8.94 3.48 -7.51
CA ARG A 53 8.15 4.33 -8.40
C ARG A 53 8.02 3.73 -9.80
N LYS A 54 9.08 3.14 -10.35
CA LYS A 54 9.00 2.44 -11.65
C LYS A 54 7.99 1.30 -11.63
N ILE A 55 7.95 0.51 -10.57
CA ILE A 55 7.00 -0.61 -10.42
C ILE A 55 5.55 -0.10 -10.44
N ILE A 56 5.32 1.03 -9.78
CA ILE A 56 4.02 1.70 -9.77
C ILE A 56 3.66 2.19 -11.17
N GLU A 57 4.56 2.88 -11.86
CA GLU A 57 4.33 3.43 -13.20
C GLU A 57 4.14 2.32 -14.25
N SER A 58 4.82 1.19 -14.11
CA SER A 58 4.73 0.04 -15.03
C SER A 58 3.56 -0.90 -14.74
N ASN A 59 2.73 -0.59 -13.74
CA ASN A 59 1.65 -1.44 -13.24
C ASN A 59 2.06 -2.86 -12.82
N PHE A 60 3.33 -3.08 -12.45
CA PHE A 60 3.91 -4.40 -12.20
C PHE A 60 3.93 -4.80 -10.71
N TRP A 61 2.93 -4.34 -9.94
CA TRP A 61 2.85 -4.61 -8.50
C TRP A 61 2.30 -6.02 -8.16
N LEU A 62 1.68 -6.71 -9.14
CA LEU A 62 1.22 -8.10 -9.04
C LEU A 62 1.97 -8.98 -10.07
N PRO A 63 3.10 -9.60 -9.71
CA PRO A 63 3.84 -10.44 -10.64
C PRO A 63 3.09 -11.73 -11.03
N ASP A 64 2.12 -12.16 -10.21
CA ASP A 64 1.33 -13.38 -10.45
C ASP A 64 -0.01 -13.09 -11.16
N ALA A 65 -0.29 -11.82 -11.51
CA ALA A 65 -1.47 -11.47 -12.28
C ALA A 65 -1.24 -11.87 -13.75
N VAL A 66 -1.61 -13.10 -14.08
CA VAL A 66 -1.72 -13.57 -15.47
C VAL A 66 -2.87 -12.80 -16.11
N TYR A 67 -2.55 -11.93 -17.08
CA TYR A 67 -3.54 -11.28 -17.94
C TYR A 67 -4.04 -12.25 -19.02
#